data_AF-A0A197JBP4-F1
#
_entry.id   AF-A0A197JBP4-F1
#
_cell.length_a   1.000
_cell.length_b   1.000
_cell.length_c   1.000
_cell.angle_alpha   90.00
_cell.angle_beta   90.00
_cell.angle_gamma   90.00
#
_symmetry.space_group_name_H-M   'P 1'
#
loop_
_entity.id
_entity.type
_entity.pdbx_description
1 polymer ?
#
loop_
_entity_poly.entity_id
_entity_poly.type
_entity_poly.pdbx_seq_one_letter_code
_entity_poly.pdbx_strand_id
1 'polypeptide(L)'
;MSFIYNYFACDNSTPSEKENAAALKALIKSHKTALKSEFKQYDTDCKQTIKEAEAEYKRVKKQAEETMLRQTLDAVNREIEGLMETEEYKGSDEKTKAKMVQFQSWVGCAGYKCLGAEREKEEEKKEKEQELPRYQDEAPVSGATSYPTEKEVLLSA
;
A
#
# COMPACT_ATOMS: atom_id res chain seq x y z
N MET A 1 45.05 -46.62 -21.71
CA MET A 1 44.85 -47.78 -20.82
C MET A 1 44.16 -47.44 -19.50
N SER A 2 43.60 -46.24 -19.30
CA SER A 2 42.97 -45.82 -18.04
C SER A 2 41.50 -46.23 -17.88
N PHE A 3 40.78 -46.50 -18.98
CA PHE A 3 39.35 -46.83 -18.90
C PHE A 3 39.09 -48.21 -18.29
N ILE A 4 39.91 -49.20 -18.64
CA ILE A 4 39.77 -50.59 -18.12
C ILE A 4 40.18 -50.66 -16.65
N TYR A 5 41.17 -49.87 -16.23
CA TYR A 5 41.61 -49.86 -14.84
C TYR A 5 40.52 -49.31 -13.92
N ASN A 6 39.81 -48.24 -14.31
CA ASN A 6 38.70 -47.71 -13.52
C ASN A 6 37.47 -48.62 -13.46
N TYR A 7 37.22 -49.43 -14.51
CA TYR A 7 36.10 -50.39 -14.52
C TYR A 7 36.33 -51.57 -13.57
N PHE A 8 37.58 -52.01 -13.38
CA PHE A 8 37.94 -53.09 -12.46
C PHE A 8 38.43 -52.61 -11.08
N ALA A 9 38.74 -51.32 -10.91
CA ALA A 9 39.23 -50.77 -9.66
C ALA A 9 38.16 -50.65 -8.56
N CYS A 10 36.90 -51.04 -8.82
CA CYS A 10 35.78 -50.83 -7.88
C CYS A 10 35.87 -49.43 -7.26
N ASP A 11 35.97 -48.41 -8.11
CA ASP A 11 35.82 -47.04 -7.66
C ASP A 11 34.35 -46.86 -7.27
N ASN A 12 34.02 -47.30 -6.06
CA ASN A 12 32.70 -47.27 -5.43
C ASN A 12 32.25 -45.82 -5.13
N SER A 13 32.95 -44.83 -5.69
CA SER A 13 32.61 -43.41 -5.66
C SER A 13 31.45 -43.07 -6.59
N THR A 14 31.08 -43.97 -7.52
CA THR A 14 29.90 -43.79 -8.39
C THR A 14 28.66 -44.32 -7.68
N PRO A 15 27.67 -43.45 -7.31
CA PRO A 15 26.46 -43.91 -6.66
C PRO A 15 25.72 -44.91 -7.54
N SER A 16 25.17 -45.95 -6.92
CA SER A 16 24.36 -46.94 -7.62
C SER A 16 23.14 -46.28 -8.26
N GLU A 17 22.59 -46.90 -9.30
CA GLU A 17 21.35 -46.43 -9.94
C GLU A 17 20.21 -46.26 -8.93
N LYS A 18 20.17 -47.13 -7.92
CA LYS A 18 19.20 -47.06 -6.80
C LYS A 18 19.40 -45.83 -5.93
N GLU A 19 20.66 -45.46 -5.62
CA GLU A 19 20.99 -44.26 -4.85
C GLU A 19 20.72 -42.99 -5.66
N ASN A 20 21.06 -42.98 -6.95
CA ASN A 20 20.73 -41.87 -7.86
C ASN A 20 19.22 -41.67 -7.99
N ALA A 21 18.44 -42.76 -8.13
CA ALA A 21 17.00 -42.68 -8.18
C ALA A 21 16.38 -42.19 -6.86
N ALA A 22 16.94 -42.58 -5.71
CA ALA A 22 16.51 -42.09 -4.41
C ALA A 22 16.82 -40.60 -4.23
N ALA A 23 18.01 -40.15 -4.63
CA ALA A 23 18.42 -38.74 -4.59
C ALA A 23 17.53 -37.87 -5.50
N LEU A 24 17.24 -38.32 -6.73
CA LEU A 24 16.32 -37.62 -7.64
C LEU A 24 14.90 -37.51 -7.05
N LYS A 25 14.37 -38.59 -6.45
CA LYS A 25 13.06 -38.55 -5.79
C LYS A 25 13.03 -37.58 -4.60
N ALA A 26 14.11 -37.53 -3.81
CA ALA A 26 14.24 -36.59 -2.70
C ALA A 26 14.29 -35.14 -3.20
N LEU A 27 15.06 -34.87 -4.25
CA LEU A 27 15.16 -33.55 -4.88
C LEU A 27 13.80 -33.09 -5.44
N ILE A 28 13.10 -33.96 -6.16
CA ILE A 28 11.75 -33.67 -6.69
C ILE A 28 10.77 -33.35 -5.56
N LYS A 29 10.81 -34.12 -4.46
CA LYS A 29 9.95 -33.88 -3.29
C LYS A 29 10.27 -32.55 -2.63
N SER A 30 11.55 -32.21 -2.51
CA SER A 30 12.00 -30.93 -1.96
C SER A 30 11.51 -29.76 -2.83
N HIS A 31 11.78 -29.80 -4.14
CA HIS A 31 11.33 -28.77 -5.08
C HIS A 31 9.81 -28.60 -5.09
N LYS A 32 9.04 -29.71 -5.06
CA LYS A 32 7.58 -29.65 -4.97
C LYS A 32 7.10 -28.98 -3.67
N THR A 33 7.85 -29.13 -2.59
CA THR A 33 7.51 -28.50 -1.30
C THR A 33 7.87 -27.02 -1.32
N ALA A 34 9.05 -26.67 -1.85
CA ALA A 34 9.51 -25.29 -2.01
C ALA A 34 8.55 -24.49 -2.91
N LEU A 35 8.16 -25.04 -4.06
CA LEU A 35 7.23 -24.39 -4.98
C LEU A 35 5.86 -24.13 -4.34
N LYS A 36 5.39 -25.04 -3.48
CA LYS A 36 4.13 -24.84 -2.75
C LYS A 36 4.24 -23.73 -1.72
N SER A 37 5.37 -23.61 -1.01
CA SER A 37 5.58 -22.51 -0.06
C SER A 37 5.73 -21.18 -0.79
N GLU A 38 6.50 -21.13 -1.87
CA GLU A 38 6.68 -19.92 -2.69
C GLU A 38 5.35 -19.43 -3.26
N PHE A 39 4.52 -20.33 -3.79
CA PHE A 39 3.21 -19.95 -4.30
C PHE A 39 2.28 -19.38 -3.21
N LYS A 40 2.29 -19.96 -2.01
CA LYS A 40 1.53 -19.44 -0.87
C LYS A 40 2.03 -18.08 -0.42
N GLN A 41 3.34 -17.89 -0.41
CA GLN A 41 3.95 -16.62 -0.06
C GLN A 41 3.56 -15.55 -1.09
N TYR A 42 3.71 -15.86 -2.37
CA TYR A 42 3.32 -14.98 -3.46
C TYR A 42 1.84 -14.58 -3.39
N ASP A 43 0.92 -15.53 -3.14
CA ASP A 43 -0.51 -15.21 -2.97
C ASP A 43 -0.77 -14.27 -1.77
N THR A 44 -0.01 -14.46 -0.68
CA THR A 44 -0.09 -13.59 0.49
C THR A 44 0.42 -12.19 0.19
N ASP A 45 1.58 -12.09 -0.47
CA ASP A 45 2.20 -10.81 -0.84
C ASP A 45 1.33 -10.06 -1.84
N CYS A 46 0.71 -10.74 -2.81
CA CYS A 46 -0.26 -10.15 -3.73
C CYS A 46 -1.45 -9.55 -2.99
N LYS A 47 -2.05 -10.30 -2.06
CA LYS A 47 -3.19 -9.81 -1.27
C LYS A 47 -2.81 -8.61 -0.42
N GLN A 48 -1.62 -8.61 0.17
CA GLN A 48 -1.14 -7.49 0.98
C GLN A 48 -0.89 -6.25 0.12
N THR A 49 -0.23 -6.42 -1.03
CA THR A 49 0.04 -5.34 -1.98
C THR A 49 -1.25 -4.68 -2.47
N ILE A 50 -2.29 -5.47 -2.77
CA ILE A 50 -3.60 -4.94 -3.17
C ILE A 50 -4.23 -4.12 -2.05
N LYS A 51 -4.19 -4.61 -0.80
CA LYS A 51 -4.72 -3.87 0.35
C LYS A 51 -4.01 -2.53 0.56
N GLU A 52 -2.69 -2.51 0.45
CA GLU A 52 -1.89 -1.30 0.58
C GLU A 52 -2.17 -0.31 -0.54
N ALA A 53 -2.28 -0.79 -1.79
CA ALA A 53 -2.65 0.03 -2.93
C ALA A 53 -4.06 0.64 -2.80
N GLU A 54 -5.03 -0.14 -2.31
CA GLU A 54 -6.40 0.35 -2.05
C GLU A 54 -6.43 1.41 -0.93
N ALA A 55 -5.64 1.22 0.13
CA ALA A 55 -5.53 2.19 1.22
C ALA A 55 -4.90 3.51 0.72
N GLU A 56 -3.82 3.41 -0.05
CA GLU A 56 -3.15 4.59 -0.61
C GLU A 56 -4.04 5.33 -1.61
N TYR A 57 -4.77 4.61 -2.47
CA TYR A 57 -5.74 5.23 -3.37
C TYR A 57 -6.81 6.02 -2.62
N LYS A 58 -7.39 5.44 -1.55
CA LYS A 58 -8.37 6.15 -0.70
C LYS A 58 -7.78 7.39 -0.05
N ARG A 59 -6.55 7.31 0.45
CA ARG A 59 -5.83 8.43 1.07
C ARG A 59 -5.59 9.56 0.06
N VAL A 60 -5.05 9.24 -1.11
CA VAL A 60 -4.77 10.21 -2.18
C VAL A 60 -6.06 10.84 -2.70
N LYS A 61 -7.12 10.04 -2.90
CA LYS A 61 -8.43 10.55 -3.33
C LYS A 61 -8.98 11.58 -2.34
N LYS A 62 -8.99 11.27 -1.04
CA LYS A 62 -9.44 12.20 0.00
C LYS A 62 -8.61 13.49 -0.01
N GLN A 63 -7.28 13.36 -0.08
CA GLN A 63 -6.38 14.51 -0.13
C GLN A 63 -6.65 15.39 -1.37
N ALA A 64 -6.93 14.78 -2.52
CA ALA A 64 -7.25 15.51 -3.75
C ALA A 64 -8.61 16.24 -3.64
N GLU A 65 -9.62 15.59 -3.07
CA GLU A 65 -10.93 16.19 -2.81
C GLU A 65 -10.82 17.40 -1.86
N GLU A 66 -10.08 17.25 -0.75
CA GLU A 66 -9.81 18.36 0.18
C GLU A 66 -9.04 19.51 -0.48
N THR A 67 -8.06 19.19 -1.33
CA THR A 67 -7.25 20.20 -2.03
C THR A 67 -8.10 20.98 -3.02
N MET A 68 -8.91 20.29 -3.83
CA MET A 68 -9.84 20.90 -4.78
C MET A 68 -10.85 21.81 -4.07
N LEU A 69 -11.38 21.35 -2.93
CA LEU A 69 -12.30 22.15 -2.13
C LEU A 69 -11.63 23.43 -1.62
N ARG A 70 -10.42 23.34 -1.05
CA ARG A 70 -9.68 24.52 -0.58
C ARG A 70 -9.40 25.50 -1.71
N GLN A 71 -8.90 25.01 -2.84
CA GLN A 71 -8.62 25.85 -4.01
C GLN A 71 -9.88 26.54 -4.54
N THR A 72 -11.02 25.84 -4.54
CA THR A 72 -12.31 26.40 -4.96
C THR A 72 -12.77 27.49 -3.99
N LEU A 73 -12.66 27.28 -2.68
CA LEU A 73 -13.01 28.28 -1.67
C LEU A 73 -12.10 29.51 -1.77
N ASP A 74 -10.81 29.32 -1.99
CA ASP A 74 -9.85 30.41 -2.16
C ASP A 74 -10.11 31.22 -3.44
N ALA A 75 -10.57 30.56 -4.51
CA ALA A 75 -10.98 31.24 -5.74
C ALA A 75 -12.24 32.06 -5.53
N VAL A 76 -13.27 31.48 -4.90
CA VAL A 76 -14.53 32.16 -4.57
C VAL A 76 -14.27 33.37 -3.66
N ASN A 77 -13.42 33.23 -2.63
CA ASN A 77 -13.09 34.35 -1.74
C ASN A 77 -12.42 35.50 -2.50
N ARG A 78 -11.49 35.20 -3.41
CA ARG A 78 -10.84 36.21 -4.25
C ARG A 78 -11.82 36.92 -5.19
N GLU A 79 -12.78 36.20 -5.78
CA GLU A 79 -13.81 36.81 -6.62
C GLU A 79 -14.72 37.73 -5.80
N ILE A 80 -15.10 37.32 -4.59
CA ILE A 80 -15.89 38.16 -3.68
C ILE A 80 -15.13 39.43 -3.31
N GLU A 81 -13.85 39.32 -2.96
CA GLU A 81 -12.99 40.48 -2.67
C GLU A 81 -12.94 41.45 -3.86
N GLY A 82 -12.73 40.93 -5.07
CA GLY A 82 -12.74 41.74 -6.29
C GLY A 82 -14.07 42.44 -6.54
N LEU A 83 -15.20 41.76 -6.31
CA LEU A 83 -16.53 42.36 -6.42
C LEU A 83 -16.73 43.50 -5.42
N MET A 84 -16.24 43.34 -4.18
CA MET A 84 -16.35 44.38 -3.15
C MET A 84 -15.50 45.63 -3.45
N GLU A 85 -14.45 45.50 -4.25
CA GLU A 85 -13.60 46.63 -4.63
C GLU A 85 -14.21 47.49 -5.74
N THR A 86 -15.21 46.98 -6.46
CA THR A 86 -15.88 47.68 -7.56
C THR A 86 -16.60 48.94 -7.09
N GLU A 87 -16.59 49.97 -7.96
CA GLU A 87 -17.35 51.22 -7.75
C GLU A 87 -18.85 50.96 -7.62
N GLU A 88 -19.39 49.99 -8.38
CA GLU A 88 -20.80 49.60 -8.31
C GLU A 88 -21.18 49.05 -6.93
N TYR A 89 -20.33 48.22 -6.32
CA TYR A 89 -20.58 47.72 -4.97
C TYR A 89 -20.40 48.81 -3.90
N LYS A 90 -19.37 49.65 -4.01
CA LYS A 90 -19.16 50.77 -3.07
C LYS A 90 -20.33 51.76 -3.06
N GLY A 91 -20.92 52.00 -4.22
CA GLY A 91 -22.13 52.80 -4.40
C GLY A 91 -23.44 52.08 -4.10
N SER A 92 -23.42 50.79 -3.76
CA SER A 92 -24.65 50.00 -3.55
C SER A 92 -25.36 50.36 -2.24
N ASP A 93 -26.65 50.01 -2.18
CA ASP A 93 -27.44 50.14 -0.96
C ASP A 93 -26.95 49.20 0.16
N GLU A 94 -27.36 49.53 1.39
CA GLU A 94 -26.92 48.84 2.59
C GLU A 94 -27.48 47.42 2.71
N LYS A 95 -28.60 47.14 2.05
CA LYS A 95 -29.18 45.79 1.98
C LYS A 95 -28.33 44.87 1.11
N THR A 96 -27.76 45.40 0.04
CA THR A 96 -26.87 44.68 -0.88
C THR A 96 -25.54 44.40 -0.19
N LYS A 97 -24.97 45.37 0.51
CA LYS A 97 -23.76 45.16 1.34
C LYS A 97 -23.99 44.11 2.42
N ALA A 98 -25.11 44.17 3.14
CA ALA A 98 -25.43 43.20 4.18
C ALA A 98 -25.56 41.77 3.64
N LYS A 99 -26.16 41.59 2.44
CA LYS A 99 -26.24 40.28 1.78
C LYS A 99 -24.88 39.75 1.37
N MET A 100 -23.98 40.60 0.89
CA MET A 100 -22.62 40.20 0.51
C MET A 100 -21.81 39.74 1.74
N VAL A 101 -21.95 40.43 2.87
CA VAL A 101 -21.35 40.00 4.15
C VAL A 101 -21.93 38.67 4.64
N GLN A 102 -23.25 38.47 4.52
CA GLN A 102 -23.88 37.18 4.84
C GLN A 102 -23.35 36.06 3.93
N PHE A 103 -23.14 36.34 2.64
CA PHE A 103 -22.59 35.38 1.70
C PHE A 103 -21.13 35.03 2.04
N GLN A 104 -20.27 36.01 2.34
CA GLN A 104 -18.90 35.75 2.83
C GLN A 104 -18.88 34.88 4.08
N SER A 105 -19.73 35.20 5.05
CA SER A 105 -19.86 34.41 6.29
C SER A 105 -20.30 32.98 6.00
N TRP A 106 -21.23 32.79 5.05
CA TRP A 106 -21.68 31.46 4.63
C TRP A 106 -20.58 30.67 3.91
N VAL A 107 -19.83 31.29 2.99
CA VAL A 107 -18.68 30.67 2.30
C VAL A 107 -17.61 30.27 3.31
N GLY A 108 -17.32 31.13 4.30
CA GLY A 108 -16.42 30.81 5.40
C GLY A 108 -16.92 29.61 6.23
N CYS A 109 -18.21 29.58 6.59
CA CYS A 109 -18.80 28.47 7.32
C CYS A 109 -18.82 27.15 6.53
N ALA A 110 -19.04 27.21 5.22
CA ALA A 110 -19.00 26.05 4.33
C ALA A 110 -17.60 25.43 4.30
N GLY A 111 -16.54 26.25 4.29
CA GLY A 111 -15.16 25.79 4.42
C GLY A 111 -14.90 25.04 5.73
N TYR A 112 -15.37 25.56 6.86
CA TYR A 112 -15.20 24.90 8.16
C TYR A 112 -16.00 23.59 8.29
N LYS A 113 -17.26 23.55 7.83
CA LYS A 113 -18.10 22.35 7.96
C LYS A 113 -17.65 21.22 7.04
N CYS A 114 -17.20 21.51 5.82
CA CYS A 114 -16.68 20.50 4.92
C CYS A 114 -15.34 19.91 5.39
N LEU A 115 -14.46 20.72 6.01
CA LEU A 115 -13.18 20.24 6.56
C LEU A 115 -13.33 19.54 7.93
N GLY A 116 -14.34 19.90 8.72
CA GLY A 116 -14.62 19.32 10.04
C GLY A 116 -15.37 17.99 9.99
N ALA A 117 -16.42 17.89 9.17
CA ALA A 117 -17.25 16.68 9.08
C ALA A 117 -16.51 15.46 8.49
N GLU A 118 -15.40 15.67 7.78
CA GLU A 118 -14.56 14.59 7.26
C GLU A 118 -13.55 14.05 8.28
N ARG A 119 -13.24 14.79 9.36
CA ARG A 119 -12.39 14.28 10.46
C ARG A 119 -13.17 13.33 11.36
N GLU A 120 -14.39 13.69 11.74
CA GLU A 120 -15.23 12.88 12.62
C GLU A 120 -15.57 11.52 11.99
N LYS A 121 -15.84 11.49 10.67
CA LYS A 121 -16.07 10.23 9.93
C LYS A 121 -14.81 9.37 9.76
N GLU A 122 -13.61 9.96 9.85
CA GLU A 122 -12.34 9.23 9.77
C GLU A 122 -11.97 8.60 11.12
N GLU A 123 -12.27 9.29 12.23
CA GLU A 123 -12.12 8.73 13.59
C GLU A 123 -13.08 7.56 13.81
N GLU A 124 -14.35 7.71 13.42
CA GLU A 124 -15.36 6.64 13.56
C GLU A 124 -15.06 5.40 12.69
N LYS A 125 -14.38 5.58 11.55
CA LYS A 125 -13.92 4.46 10.72
C LYS A 125 -12.67 3.77 11.28
N LYS A 126 -11.74 4.51 11.89
CA LYS A 126 -10.55 3.94 12.53
C LYS A 126 -10.90 3.13 13.78
N GLU A 127 -11.91 3.55 14.55
CA GLU A 127 -12.44 2.73 15.65
C GLU A 127 -13.07 1.42 15.15
N LYS A 128 -13.88 1.47 14.08
CA LYS A 128 -14.49 0.26 13.50
C LYS A 128 -13.48 -0.69 12.82
N GLU A 129 -12.39 -0.19 12.25
CA GLU A 129 -11.31 -1.04 11.71
C GLU A 129 -10.44 -1.66 12.81
N GLN A 130 -10.33 -1.04 13.99
CA GLN A 130 -9.63 -1.63 15.14
C GLN A 130 -10.45 -2.72 15.87
N GLU A 131 -11.77 -2.72 15.76
CA GLU A 131 -12.65 -3.76 16.35
C GLU A 131 -12.68 -5.09 15.57
N LEU A 132 -12.01 -5.19 14.41
CA LEU A 132 -11.92 -6.47 13.70
C LEU A 132 -11.01 -7.45 14.48
N PRO A 133 -11.51 -8.65 14.84
CA PRO A 133 -10.76 -9.59 15.66
C PRO A 133 -9.48 -10.03 14.93
N ARG A 134 -8.33 -9.71 15.52
CA ARG A 134 -7.05 -10.37 15.18
C ARG A 134 -7.20 -11.85 15.54
N TYR A 135 -7.37 -12.69 14.54
CA TYR A 135 -7.16 -14.12 14.69
C TYR A 135 -5.67 -14.35 15.00
N GLN A 136 -5.41 -14.65 16.27
CA GLN A 136 -4.20 -15.31 16.72
C GLN A 136 -4.29 -16.76 16.27
N ASP A 137 -3.36 -17.19 15.42
CA ASP A 137 -2.96 -18.59 15.40
C ASP A 137 -1.53 -18.67 15.94
N GLU A 138 -1.42 -19.35 17.07
CA GLU A 138 -0.17 -19.55 17.79
C GLU A 138 0.72 -20.64 17.17
N ALA A 139 2.01 -20.30 17.12
CA ALA A 139 3.20 -21.14 17.33
C ALA A 139 3.72 -22.08 16.21
N PRO A 140 5.03 -22.46 16.23
CA PRO A 140 6.16 -21.89 16.97
C PRO A 140 7.31 -21.40 16.08
N VAL A 141 8.14 -20.56 16.69
CA VAL A 141 9.49 -20.16 16.29
C VAL A 141 10.37 -21.37 15.95
N SER A 142 10.96 -21.40 14.75
CA SER A 142 12.34 -21.88 14.59
C SER A 142 12.97 -21.31 13.32
N GLY A 143 14.06 -20.56 13.49
CA GLY A 143 15.03 -20.28 12.43
C GLY A 143 14.79 -18.99 11.66
N ALA A 144 15.25 -17.87 12.21
CA ALA A 144 15.53 -16.68 11.41
C ALA A 144 16.62 -17.01 10.38
N THR A 145 16.26 -17.10 9.11
CA THR A 145 17.19 -16.92 8.00
C THR A 145 16.77 -15.67 7.25
N SER A 146 17.41 -14.56 7.60
CA SER A 146 17.49 -13.37 6.76
C SER A 146 18.19 -13.77 5.46
N TYR A 147 17.50 -13.62 4.34
CA TYR A 147 18.13 -13.66 3.02
C TYR A 147 18.45 -12.22 2.58
N PRO A 148 19.61 -12.00 1.95
CA PRO A 148 20.04 -10.67 1.55
C PRO A 148 19.13 -10.10 0.46
N THR A 149 18.84 -8.82 0.57
CA THR A 149 18.02 -8.07 -0.39
C THR A 149 18.76 -7.98 -1.74
N GLU A 150 18.01 -7.90 -2.84
CA GLU A 150 18.45 -7.95 -4.25
C GLU A 150 19.64 -7.02 -4.65
N LYS A 151 20.08 -6.11 -3.77
CA LYS A 151 21.27 -5.28 -3.99
C LYS A 151 22.60 -6.01 -3.80
N GLU A 152 22.66 -7.13 -3.07
CA GLU A 152 23.95 -7.81 -2.81
C GLU A 152 24.36 -8.81 -3.90
N VAL A 153 23.44 -9.28 -4.73
CA VAL A 153 23.74 -10.27 -5.80
C VAL A 153 24.44 -9.62 -7.00
N LEU A 154 24.31 -8.31 -7.20
CA LEU A 154 24.84 -7.61 -8.38
C LEU A 154 26.31 -7.17 -8.28
N LEU A 155 26.99 -7.41 -7.15
CA LEU A 155 28.39 -6.97 -6.94
C LEU A 155 29.41 -8.11 -6.91
N SER A 156 29.01 -9.35 -7.21
CA SER A 156 29.92 -10.51 -7.20
C SER A 156 30.10 -11.17 -8.58
N ALA A 157 29.80 -10.45 -9.67
CA ALA A 157 30.09 -10.90 -11.04
C ALA A 157 31.44 -10.39 -11.53
#